data_AF-D3LVL2-F1
#
_entry.id   AF-D3LVL2-F1
#
_cell.length_a   1.000
_cell.length_b   1.000
_cell.length_c   1.000
_cell.angle_alpha   90.00
_cell.angle_beta   90.00
_cell.angle_gamma   90.00
#
_symmetry.space_group_name_H-M   'P 1'
#
loop_
_entity.id
_entity.type
_entity.pdbx_description
1 polymer ?
#
loop_
_entity_poly.entity_id
_entity_poly.type
_entity_poly.pdbx_seq_one_letter_code
_entity_poly.pdbx_strand_id
1 'polypeptide(L)'
;MENEKYTQKVMAAFQAAQQIAALRYHQEITAAHLLLSLVKEPEGLLTTIFADCHTDVPMLQARLEQVLNKIPAVQGQSRLSMATEMVRVLGRARQLADAMHDEYISTEHILCALVQDSDEEVRSLCQEFGLTKDKIMSSIKANRKGNVNTDKPEDNYKALEKYGRDLTAAAGKNKLDPVIGRDEEIRRTIEILSRRTKNNPVLIGEPGVGKTAIVEGLARRIVSGDVPESLKHKTLYSLDMGSLIAGAKYRGEFEERLKAVLNEIAKSDGRILLFIDEIHTVVGAGASEGSMDAGNLLKPMLARGELRCIGATTLNEYQKYIEKDAALERRFQPVMVEQPNVEDTVTILRGLKDRYEVHHGVRIRDNALVAAAVLSDRYISDRFLPDKAIDLVDEAAAKLRTEIESMPAPLDELRHKVMQLEIEEQSLTKETDEASQERLRKIKDKKDELQKKEKRYKKNGIRKNKPSCVHKPLRKKSIR
;
A
#
# COMPACT_ATOMS: atom_id res chain seq x y z
N MET A 1 -24.02 16.78 31.28
CA MET A 1 -23.81 16.45 29.86
C MET A 1 -24.79 15.34 29.54
N GLU A 2 -26.02 15.70 29.16
CA GLU A 2 -26.90 14.75 28.45
C GLU A 2 -26.14 14.21 27.24
N ASN A 3 -26.37 12.94 26.89
CA ASN A 3 -25.62 12.14 25.91
C ASN A 3 -25.33 12.86 24.58
N GLU A 4 -24.28 13.69 24.55
CA GLU A 4 -23.76 14.29 23.32
C GLU A 4 -23.10 13.18 22.49
N LYS A 5 -23.59 13.00 21.27
CA LYS A 5 -23.07 12.02 20.33
C LYS A 5 -21.85 12.61 19.62
N TYR A 6 -20.67 12.06 19.92
CA TYR A 6 -19.41 12.41 19.27
C TYR A 6 -18.97 11.31 18.30
N THR A 7 -18.31 11.67 17.20
CA THR A 7 -17.63 10.67 16.37
C THR A 7 -16.42 10.11 17.10
N GLN A 8 -15.99 8.90 16.72
CA GLN A 8 -14.80 8.27 17.32
C GLN A 8 -13.53 9.10 17.13
N LYS A 9 -13.44 9.86 16.03
CA LYS A 9 -12.33 10.77 15.76
C LYS A 9 -12.33 11.97 16.71
N VAL A 10 -13.50 12.53 17.02
CA VAL A 10 -13.59 13.60 18.02
C VAL A 10 -13.20 13.06 19.40
N MET A 11 -13.66 11.87 19.77
CA MET A 11 -13.24 11.22 21.03
C MET A 11 -11.72 10.98 21.10
N ALA A 12 -11.11 10.52 20.00
CA ALA A 12 -9.66 10.36 19.90
C ALA A 12 -8.92 11.71 20.02
N ALA A 13 -9.42 12.75 19.37
CA ALA A 13 -8.84 14.10 19.45
C ALA A 13 -8.91 14.67 20.88
N PHE A 14 -10.00 14.41 21.62
CA PHE A 14 -10.11 14.75 23.03
C PHE A 14 -9.12 13.99 23.91
N GLN A 15 -9.01 12.68 23.70
CA GLN A 15 -8.06 11.86 24.44
C GLN A 15 -6.62 12.33 24.22
N ALA A 16 -6.27 12.65 22.97
CA ALA A 16 -4.97 13.23 22.63
C ALA A 16 -4.77 14.61 23.27
N ALA A 17 -5.77 15.49 23.24
CA ALA A 17 -5.72 16.80 23.89
C ALA A 17 -5.49 16.68 25.41
N GLN A 18 -6.19 15.75 26.06
CA GLN A 18 -6.03 15.45 27.49
C GLN A 18 -4.62 14.92 27.80
N GLN A 19 -4.07 14.04 26.95
CA GLN A 19 -2.71 13.55 27.09
C GLN A 19 -1.68 14.67 26.93
N ILE A 20 -1.87 15.58 25.97
CA ILE A 20 -0.98 16.74 25.78
C ILE A 20 -0.98 17.62 27.02
N ALA A 21 -2.16 17.93 27.58
CA ALA A 21 -2.27 18.73 28.81
C ALA A 21 -1.59 18.04 30.00
N ALA A 22 -1.80 16.72 30.16
CA ALA A 22 -1.20 15.92 31.23
C ALA A 22 0.33 15.89 31.15
N LEU A 23 0.89 15.64 29.96
CA LEU A 23 2.34 15.57 29.74
C LEU A 23 3.04 16.90 29.96
N ARG A 24 2.32 18.01 29.79
CA ARG A 24 2.82 19.37 29.99
C ARG A 24 2.52 19.93 31.39
N TYR A 25 1.89 19.14 32.26
CA TYR A 25 1.46 19.57 33.60
C TYR A 25 0.55 20.81 33.58
N HIS A 26 -0.29 20.96 32.55
CA HIS A 26 -1.29 22.01 32.51
C HIS A 26 -2.51 21.61 33.37
N GLN A 27 -3.13 22.57 34.05
CA GLN A 27 -4.27 22.29 34.94
C GLN A 27 -5.58 22.07 34.18
N GLU A 28 -5.70 22.68 32.99
CA GLU A 28 -6.93 22.71 32.20
C GLU A 28 -6.68 22.28 30.75
N ILE A 29 -7.65 21.56 30.19
CA ILE A 29 -7.71 21.29 28.74
C ILE A 29 -8.30 22.54 28.07
N THR A 30 -7.45 23.24 27.31
CA THR A 30 -7.80 24.46 26.56
C THR A 30 -8.05 24.17 25.07
N ALA A 31 -8.62 25.15 24.36
CA ALA A 31 -8.84 25.10 22.92
C ALA A 31 -7.55 24.82 22.12
N ALA A 32 -6.41 25.34 22.57
CA ALA A 32 -5.10 25.10 21.94
C ALA A 32 -4.69 23.61 21.96
N HIS A 33 -5.04 22.87 23.01
CA HIS A 33 -4.75 21.43 23.10
C HIS A 33 -5.55 20.62 22.08
N LEU A 34 -6.84 20.94 21.95
CA LEU A 34 -7.72 20.27 21.00
C LEU A 34 -7.41 20.66 19.56
N LEU A 35 -7.09 21.93 19.31
CA LEU A 35 -6.65 22.33 17.98
C LEU A 35 -5.35 21.63 17.59
N LEU A 36 -4.37 21.54 18.50
CA LEU A 36 -3.13 20.81 18.23
C LEU A 36 -3.40 19.32 17.93
N SER A 37 -4.30 18.66 18.67
CA SER A 37 -4.61 17.25 18.39
C SER A 37 -5.27 17.05 17.02
N LEU A 38 -6.16 17.94 16.61
CA LEU A 38 -6.79 17.91 15.27
C LEU A 38 -5.80 18.21 14.13
N VAL A 39 -4.82 19.09 14.37
CA VAL A 39 -3.84 19.49 13.36
C VAL A 39 -2.69 18.48 13.25
N LYS A 40 -2.35 17.77 14.34
CA LYS A 40 -1.24 16.79 14.36
C LYS A 40 -1.52 15.58 13.49
N GLU A 41 -2.74 15.07 13.54
CA GLU A 41 -3.22 13.94 12.73
C GLU A 41 -4.48 14.38 11.98
N PRO A 42 -4.33 15.23 10.94
CA PRO A 42 -5.47 15.68 10.17
C PRO A 42 -5.98 14.50 9.35
N GLU A 43 -7.20 14.08 9.61
CA GLU A 43 -7.88 13.00 8.90
C GLU A 43 -9.18 13.50 8.25
N GLY A 44 -9.67 12.71 7.29
CA GLY A 44 -10.93 12.97 6.61
C GLY A 44 -11.03 14.39 6.03
N LEU A 45 -12.15 15.06 6.33
CA LEU A 45 -12.48 16.38 5.79
C LEU A 45 -11.52 17.49 6.27
N LEU A 46 -10.83 17.32 7.40
CA LEU A 46 -9.86 18.30 7.88
C LEU A 46 -8.70 18.49 6.89
N THR A 47 -8.23 17.40 6.26
CA THR A 47 -7.15 17.48 5.25
C THR A 47 -7.55 18.35 4.07
N THR A 48 -8.78 18.18 3.58
CA THR A 48 -9.35 18.98 2.49
C THR A 48 -9.56 20.43 2.91
N ILE A 49 -10.07 20.68 4.12
CA ILE A 49 -10.26 22.03 4.65
C ILE A 49 -8.93 22.78 4.74
N PHE A 50 -7.88 22.14 5.27
CA PHE A 50 -6.55 22.75 5.36
C PHE A 50 -5.95 23.03 3.97
N ALA A 51 -6.15 22.13 3.01
CA ALA A 51 -5.70 22.33 1.64
C ALA A 51 -6.43 23.50 0.95
N ASP A 52 -7.76 23.57 1.06
CA ASP A 52 -8.60 24.63 0.48
C ASP A 52 -8.34 26.00 1.13
N CYS A 53 -8.02 26.01 2.43
CA CYS A 53 -7.67 27.23 3.15
C CYS A 53 -6.21 27.65 2.91
N HIS A 54 -5.41 26.85 2.20
CA HIS A 54 -3.97 27.03 1.99
C HIS A 54 -3.19 27.14 3.31
N THR A 55 -3.58 26.35 4.30
CA THR A 55 -2.97 26.33 5.63
C THR A 55 -1.64 25.58 5.61
N ASP A 56 -0.57 26.24 6.04
CA ASP A 56 0.72 25.58 6.32
C ASP A 56 0.60 24.79 7.64
N VAL A 57 0.18 23.53 7.52
CA VAL A 57 -0.07 22.63 8.67
C VAL A 57 1.18 22.44 9.55
N PRO A 58 2.38 22.13 9.03
CA PRO A 58 3.59 22.02 9.85
C PRO A 58 3.89 23.30 10.65
N MET A 59 3.75 24.47 10.02
CA MET A 59 4.03 25.74 10.71
C MET A 59 2.92 26.07 11.73
N LEU A 60 1.66 25.72 11.47
CA LEU A 60 0.57 25.86 12.43
C LEU A 60 0.80 25.00 13.68
N GLN A 61 1.24 23.75 13.51
CA GLN A 61 1.60 22.87 14.63
C GLN A 61 2.70 23.49 15.49
N ALA A 62 3.77 23.97 14.86
CA ALA A 62 4.89 24.59 15.58
C ALA A 62 4.45 25.83 16.37
N ARG A 63 3.55 26.66 15.81
CA ARG A 63 2.98 27.82 16.51
C ARG A 63 2.06 27.42 17.66
N LEU A 64 1.22 26.40 17.50
CA LEU A 64 0.38 25.88 18.57
C LEU A 64 1.20 25.34 19.74
N GLU A 65 2.32 24.66 19.46
CA GLU A 65 3.26 24.25 20.50
C GLU A 65 3.86 25.44 21.25
N GLN A 66 4.15 26.56 20.57
CA GLN A 66 4.61 27.79 21.23
C GLN A 66 3.53 28.39 22.14
N VAL A 67 2.27 28.40 21.72
CA VAL A 67 1.14 28.85 22.56
C VAL A 67 1.03 27.98 23.80
N LEU A 68 1.09 26.66 23.65
CA LEU A 68 1.04 25.73 24.77
C LEU A 68 2.22 25.88 25.74
N ASN A 69 3.43 26.20 25.25
CA ASN A 69 4.59 26.44 26.11
C ASN A 69 4.46 27.68 27.01
N LYS A 70 3.52 28.60 26.72
CA LYS A 70 3.26 29.78 27.56
C LYS A 70 2.35 29.46 28.75
N ILE A 71 1.62 28.34 28.70
CA ILE A 71 0.71 27.93 29.77
C ILE A 71 1.56 27.47 30.97
N PRO A 72 1.31 27.98 32.19
CA PRO A 72 2.07 27.55 33.37
C PRO A 72 1.91 26.05 33.68
N ALA A 73 3.03 25.39 33.94
CA ALA A 73 3.06 24.03 34.45
C ALA A 73 2.85 24.02 35.97
N VAL A 74 1.87 23.25 36.45
CA VAL A 74 1.54 23.14 37.88
C VAL A 74 1.61 21.68 38.32
N GLN A 75 2.33 21.41 39.40
CA GLN A 75 2.48 20.08 39.99
C GLN A 75 1.68 19.97 41.29
N GLY A 76 1.19 18.77 41.60
CA GLY A 76 0.52 18.47 42.87
C GLY A 76 -1.02 18.45 42.83
N GLN A 77 -1.64 18.62 41.65
CA GLN A 77 -3.06 18.37 41.43
C GLN A 77 -3.26 17.14 40.55
N SER A 78 -4.22 16.28 40.93
CA SER A 78 -4.44 14.99 40.26
C SER A 78 -5.61 14.98 39.27
N ARG A 79 -6.32 16.11 39.09
CA ARG A 79 -7.50 16.19 38.22
C ARG A 79 -7.35 17.30 37.19
N LEU A 80 -7.47 16.92 35.91
CA LEU A 80 -7.59 17.84 34.79
C LEU A 80 -9.05 18.30 34.66
N SER A 81 -9.27 19.60 34.59
CA SER A 81 -10.56 20.19 34.23
C SER A 81 -10.56 20.65 32.76
N MET A 82 -11.73 21.00 32.23
CA MET A 82 -11.84 21.71 30.94
C MET A 82 -11.96 23.20 31.20
N ALA A 83 -11.29 24.02 30.39
CA ALA A 83 -11.42 25.47 30.44
C ALA A 83 -12.86 25.91 30.08
N THR A 84 -13.29 27.07 30.59
CA THR A 84 -14.66 27.55 30.35
C THR A 84 -14.90 27.86 28.87
N GLU A 85 -13.88 28.39 28.19
CA GLU A 85 -13.84 28.62 26.74
C GLU A 85 -14.08 27.33 25.97
N MET A 86 -13.47 26.24 26.43
CA MET A 86 -13.58 24.93 25.80
C MET A 86 -15.02 24.42 25.86
N VAL A 87 -15.71 24.59 26.99
CA VAL A 87 -17.13 24.24 27.12
C VAL A 87 -18.00 25.03 26.13
N ARG A 88 -17.70 26.32 25.90
CA ARG A 88 -18.39 27.13 24.88
C ARG A 88 -18.15 26.61 23.47
N VAL A 89 -16.91 26.24 23.14
CA VAL A 89 -16.55 25.65 21.85
C VAL A 89 -17.36 24.37 21.60
N LEU A 90 -17.53 23.50 22.59
CA LEU A 90 -18.32 22.27 22.43
C LEU A 90 -19.80 22.54 22.24
N GLY A 91 -20.38 23.46 23.02
CA GLY A 91 -21.76 23.91 22.81
C GLY A 91 -21.96 24.49 21.41
N ARG A 92 -20.98 25.24 20.89
CA ARG A 92 -21.01 25.78 19.54
C ARG A 92 -20.89 24.71 18.47
N ALA A 93 -20.01 23.73 18.66
CA ALA A 93 -19.87 22.59 17.75
C ALA A 93 -21.17 21.79 17.65
N ARG A 94 -21.91 21.62 18.76
CA ARG A 94 -23.23 21.00 18.74
C ARG A 94 -24.24 21.81 17.92
N GLN A 95 -24.31 23.12 18.13
CA GLN A 95 -25.18 24.00 17.33
C GLN A 95 -24.87 23.94 15.84
N LEU A 96 -23.58 23.84 15.48
CA LEU A 96 -23.16 23.68 14.09
C LEU A 96 -23.61 22.34 13.52
N ALA A 97 -23.45 21.25 14.27
CA ALA A 97 -23.93 19.93 13.88
C ALA A 97 -25.47 19.93 13.66
N ASP A 98 -26.23 20.53 14.58
CA ASP A 98 -27.68 20.63 14.47
C ASP A 98 -28.11 21.46 13.25
N ALA A 99 -27.46 22.60 13.01
CA ALA A 99 -27.70 23.45 11.83
C ALA A 99 -27.33 22.75 10.51
N MET A 100 -26.41 21.78 10.59
CA MET A 100 -25.99 20.94 9.49
C MET A 100 -26.80 19.65 9.36
N HIS A 101 -27.82 19.46 10.21
CA HIS A 101 -28.65 18.27 10.32
C HIS A 101 -27.85 16.98 10.60
N ASP A 102 -26.78 17.08 11.39
CA ASP A 102 -25.93 15.97 11.78
C ASP A 102 -26.33 15.39 13.15
N GLU A 103 -26.36 14.07 13.24
CA GLU A 103 -26.68 13.38 14.49
C GLU A 103 -25.48 13.39 15.45
N TYR A 104 -24.26 13.31 14.90
CA TYR A 104 -23.00 13.28 15.64
C TYR A 104 -22.16 14.55 15.41
N ILE A 105 -21.45 14.98 16.45
CA ILE A 105 -20.44 16.03 16.38
C ILE A 105 -19.14 15.44 15.80
N SER A 106 -18.81 15.84 14.58
CA SER A 106 -17.57 15.53 13.85
C SER A 106 -16.48 16.60 13.99
N THR A 107 -15.29 16.31 13.45
CA THR A 107 -14.07 17.14 13.59
C THR A 107 -14.18 18.49 12.90
N GLU A 108 -14.93 18.60 11.80
CA GLU A 108 -15.18 19.86 11.09
C GLU A 108 -16.07 20.82 11.90
N HIS A 109 -17.03 20.31 12.68
CA HIS A 109 -17.84 21.14 13.57
C HIS A 109 -16.98 21.73 14.69
N ILE A 110 -16.10 20.90 15.25
CA ILE A 110 -15.15 21.31 16.29
C ILE A 110 -14.17 22.36 15.73
N LEU A 111 -13.58 22.13 14.56
CA LEU A 111 -12.66 23.09 13.94
C LEU A 111 -13.36 24.43 13.69
N CYS A 112 -14.58 24.41 13.14
CA CYS A 112 -15.35 25.62 12.87
C CYS A 112 -15.76 26.35 14.17
N ALA A 113 -16.03 25.62 15.25
CA ALA A 113 -16.31 26.18 16.57
C ALA A 113 -15.07 26.79 17.23
N LEU A 114 -13.90 26.14 17.12
CA LEU A 114 -12.62 26.65 17.62
C LEU A 114 -12.30 28.00 17.00
N VAL A 115 -12.47 28.16 15.68
CA VAL A 115 -12.20 29.43 14.99
C VAL A 115 -13.16 30.56 15.39
N GLN A 116 -14.34 30.25 15.93
CA GLN A 116 -15.36 31.24 16.33
C GLN A 116 -15.25 31.66 17.80
N ASP A 117 -15.24 30.67 18.70
CA ASP A 117 -15.55 30.85 20.12
C ASP A 117 -14.41 30.43 21.06
N SER A 118 -13.21 30.13 20.53
CA SER A 118 -12.02 29.95 21.37
C SER A 118 -11.48 31.27 21.94
N ASP A 119 -10.43 31.18 22.75
CA ASP A 119 -9.66 32.34 23.20
C ASP A 119 -9.06 33.13 22.02
N GLU A 120 -8.72 34.39 22.27
CA GLU A 120 -8.22 35.33 21.27
C GLU A 120 -6.88 34.90 20.64
N GLU A 121 -6.00 34.25 21.42
CA GLU A 121 -4.72 33.75 20.92
C GLU A 121 -4.93 32.62 19.90
N VAL A 122 -5.82 31.67 20.18
CA VAL A 122 -6.14 30.59 19.24
C VAL A 122 -6.88 31.12 18.00
N ARG A 123 -7.78 32.10 18.15
CA ARG A 123 -8.52 32.68 17.00
C ARG A 123 -7.61 33.49 16.08
N SER A 124 -6.75 34.34 16.65
CA SER A 124 -5.78 35.12 15.87
C SER A 124 -4.83 34.19 15.11
N LEU A 125 -4.34 33.13 15.77
CA LEU A 125 -3.51 32.12 15.12
C LEU A 125 -4.24 31.41 13.98
N CYS A 126 -5.50 31.00 14.16
CA CYS A 126 -6.29 30.44 13.07
C CYS A 126 -6.38 31.39 11.87
N GLN A 127 -6.64 32.68 12.11
CA GLN A 127 -6.75 33.69 11.05
C GLN A 127 -5.44 33.89 10.28
N GLU A 128 -4.29 33.93 10.97
CA GLU A 128 -2.97 34.02 10.34
C GLU A 128 -2.71 32.88 9.35
N PHE A 129 -3.24 31.69 9.63
CA PHE A 129 -3.10 30.50 8.81
C PHE A 129 -4.28 30.27 7.84
N GLY A 130 -5.08 31.32 7.60
CA GLY A 130 -6.17 31.31 6.62
C GLY A 130 -7.43 30.58 7.09
N LEU A 131 -7.47 30.10 8.33
CA LEU A 131 -8.62 29.43 8.93
C LEU A 131 -9.61 30.47 9.44
N THR A 132 -10.59 30.78 8.59
CA THR A 132 -11.71 31.66 8.91
C THR A 132 -13.01 30.88 8.78
N LYS A 133 -14.03 31.29 9.56
CA LYS A 133 -15.36 30.68 9.52
C LYS A 133 -15.88 30.53 8.08
N ASP A 134 -15.79 31.58 7.28
CA ASP A 134 -16.38 31.60 5.94
C ASP A 134 -15.67 30.64 4.99
N LYS A 135 -14.33 30.57 5.05
CA LYS A 135 -13.55 29.61 4.24
C LYS A 135 -13.80 28.17 4.66
N ILE A 136 -13.80 27.90 5.97
CA ILE A 136 -14.07 26.56 6.51
C ILE A 136 -15.49 26.13 6.13
N MET A 137 -16.49 26.99 6.34
CA MET A 137 -17.88 26.68 5.96
C MET A 137 -18.06 26.50 4.46
N SER A 138 -17.31 27.24 3.63
CA SER A 138 -17.33 27.08 2.18
C SER A 138 -16.72 25.75 1.75
N SER A 139 -15.58 25.37 2.33
CA SER A 139 -14.94 24.06 2.08
C SER A 139 -15.81 22.91 2.58
N ILE A 140 -16.44 23.04 3.76
CA ILE A 140 -17.41 22.05 4.25
C ILE A 140 -18.57 21.92 3.25
N LYS A 141 -19.19 23.01 2.80
CA LYS A 141 -20.29 22.95 1.82
C LYS A 141 -19.89 22.33 0.49
N ALA A 142 -18.67 22.58 0.01
CA ALA A 142 -18.19 22.07 -1.26
C ALA A 142 -17.80 20.58 -1.21
N ASN A 143 -17.20 20.14 -0.10
CA ASN A 143 -16.57 18.83 -0.01
C ASN A 143 -17.34 17.83 0.85
N ARG A 144 -18.32 18.28 1.65
CA ARG A 144 -19.16 17.40 2.46
C ARG A 144 -20.14 16.64 1.56
N LYS A 145 -20.06 15.31 1.60
CA LYS A 145 -20.84 14.40 0.74
C LYS A 145 -22.12 13.86 1.38
N GLY A 146 -22.44 14.27 2.62
CA GLY A 146 -23.65 13.86 3.34
C GLY A 146 -23.62 14.18 4.83
N ASN A 147 -24.68 13.79 5.53
CA ASN A 147 -24.86 13.99 6.96
C ASN A 147 -24.10 12.93 7.79
N VAL A 148 -23.63 13.34 8.96
CA VAL A 148 -22.89 12.53 9.94
C VAL A 148 -23.90 11.83 10.85
N ASN A 149 -24.39 10.68 10.38
CA ASN A 149 -25.41 9.87 11.07
C ASN A 149 -24.82 8.62 11.76
N THR A 150 -23.49 8.46 11.77
CA THR A 150 -22.80 7.35 12.44
C THR A 150 -21.61 7.88 13.24
N ASP A 151 -21.12 7.10 14.21
CA ASP A 151 -19.95 7.43 15.02
C ASP A 151 -18.62 7.30 14.24
N LYS A 152 -18.62 6.60 13.10
CA LYS A 152 -17.49 6.45 12.16
C LYS A 152 -17.82 6.95 10.75
N PRO A 153 -18.04 8.25 10.53
CA PRO A 153 -18.33 8.78 9.20
C PRO A 153 -17.12 8.63 8.25
N GLU A 154 -15.90 8.59 8.78
CA GLU A 154 -14.65 8.50 8.01
C GLU A 154 -14.37 7.09 7.46
N ASP A 155 -14.97 6.02 7.99
CA ASP A 155 -14.88 4.69 7.36
C ASP A 155 -15.55 4.66 5.97
N ASN A 156 -16.43 5.63 5.68
CA ASN A 156 -16.99 5.87 4.35
C ASN A 156 -16.11 6.77 3.46
N TYR A 157 -15.02 7.34 3.98
CA TYR A 157 -14.08 8.13 3.20
C TYR A 157 -13.00 7.21 2.60
N LYS A 158 -13.02 7.08 1.27
CA LYS A 158 -12.00 6.40 0.44
C LYS A 158 -11.87 4.89 0.68
N ALA A 159 -13.01 4.19 0.73
CA ALA A 159 -13.02 2.73 0.79
C ALA A 159 -12.21 2.11 -0.37
N LEU A 160 -12.24 2.74 -1.55
CA LEU A 160 -11.44 2.34 -2.70
C LEU A 160 -9.92 2.43 -2.49
N GLU A 161 -9.43 3.41 -1.74
CA GLU A 161 -7.98 3.53 -1.44
C GLU A 161 -7.55 2.55 -0.34
N LYS A 162 -8.46 2.21 0.58
CA LYS A 162 -8.19 1.28 1.68
C LYS A 162 -8.22 -0.18 1.25
N TYR A 163 -9.16 -0.54 0.38
CA TYR A 163 -9.41 -1.92 -0.05
C TYR A 163 -9.06 -2.16 -1.53
N GLY A 164 -8.43 -1.19 -2.18
CA GLY A 164 -8.06 -1.30 -3.58
C GLY A 164 -6.78 -0.55 -3.91
N ARG A 165 -6.25 -0.86 -5.09
CA ARG A 165 -5.02 -0.26 -5.63
C ARG A 165 -5.32 0.42 -6.95
N ASP A 166 -5.03 1.71 -7.03
CA ASP A 166 -5.14 2.48 -8.27
C ASP A 166 -4.01 2.08 -9.25
N LEU A 167 -4.37 1.29 -10.27
CA LEU A 167 -3.45 0.86 -11.32
C LEU A 167 -3.12 1.99 -12.30
N THR A 168 -4.06 2.91 -12.55
CA THR A 168 -3.80 4.10 -13.38
C THR A 168 -2.78 5.05 -12.74
N ALA A 169 -2.88 5.30 -11.43
CA ALA A 169 -1.88 6.08 -10.70
C ALA A 169 -0.52 5.36 -10.65
N ALA A 170 -0.51 4.03 -10.49
CA ALA A 170 0.72 3.25 -10.53
C ALA A 170 1.38 3.29 -11.93
N ALA A 171 0.58 3.24 -13.01
CA ALA A 171 1.05 3.38 -14.38
C ALA A 171 1.64 4.78 -14.63
N GLY A 172 0.96 5.85 -14.20
CA GLY A 172 1.47 7.22 -14.33
C GLY A 172 2.79 7.48 -13.58
N LYS A 173 3.06 6.71 -12.51
CA LYS A 173 4.32 6.74 -11.77
C LYS A 173 5.38 5.76 -12.30
N ASN A 174 5.14 5.11 -13.43
CA ASN A 174 6.00 4.07 -14.03
C ASN A 174 6.31 2.88 -13.09
N LYS A 175 5.44 2.61 -12.11
CA LYS A 175 5.63 1.53 -11.12
C LYS A 175 5.21 0.16 -11.63
N LEU A 176 4.29 0.08 -12.59
CA LEU A 176 3.87 -1.20 -13.19
C LEU A 176 4.95 -1.77 -14.11
N ASP A 177 5.04 -3.08 -14.27
CA ASP A 177 5.98 -3.73 -15.20
C ASP A 177 5.56 -3.53 -16.67
N PRO A 178 6.51 -3.54 -17.62
CA PRO A 178 6.16 -3.52 -19.03
C PRO A 178 5.39 -4.78 -19.39
N VAL A 179 4.33 -4.61 -20.17
CA VAL A 179 3.50 -5.70 -20.66
C VAL A 179 3.93 -5.99 -22.09
N ILE A 180 4.29 -7.25 -22.36
CA ILE A 180 4.85 -7.69 -23.64
C ILE A 180 3.97 -8.81 -24.19
N GLY A 181 3.64 -8.74 -25.49
CA GLY A 181 2.94 -9.83 -26.20
C GLY A 181 1.48 -10.03 -25.81
N ARG A 182 0.80 -9.02 -25.26
CA ARG A 182 -0.62 -9.09 -24.83
C ARG A 182 -1.52 -8.04 -25.50
N ASP A 183 -1.11 -7.55 -26.67
CA ASP A 183 -1.79 -6.43 -27.33
C ASP A 183 -3.19 -6.78 -27.83
N GLU A 184 -3.41 -8.03 -28.26
CA GLU A 184 -4.73 -8.50 -28.73
C GLU A 184 -5.71 -8.65 -27.57
N GLU A 185 -5.29 -9.22 -26.44
CA GLU A 185 -6.14 -9.37 -25.26
C GLU A 185 -6.46 -8.01 -24.63
N ILE A 186 -5.50 -7.08 -24.59
CA ILE A 186 -5.75 -5.70 -24.15
C ILE A 186 -6.72 -5.00 -25.10
N ARG A 187 -6.52 -5.09 -26.42
CA ARG A 187 -7.43 -4.51 -27.42
C ARG A 187 -8.83 -5.09 -27.29
N ARG A 188 -8.95 -6.41 -27.13
CA ARG A 188 -10.23 -7.08 -26.93
C ARG A 188 -10.93 -6.62 -25.65
N THR A 189 -10.18 -6.43 -24.58
CA THR A 189 -10.69 -5.91 -23.30
C THR A 189 -11.25 -4.48 -23.49
N ILE A 190 -10.53 -3.62 -24.23
CA ILE A 190 -10.95 -2.25 -24.58
C ILE A 190 -12.24 -2.25 -25.41
N GLU A 191 -12.32 -3.11 -26.42
CA GLU A 191 -13.51 -3.27 -27.26
C GLU A 191 -14.73 -3.62 -26.41
N ILE A 192 -14.59 -4.60 -25.52
CA ILE A 192 -15.67 -5.06 -24.64
C ILE A 192 -16.14 -3.94 -23.71
N LEU A 193 -15.22 -3.25 -23.02
CA LEU A 193 -15.54 -2.13 -22.12
C LEU A 193 -16.26 -0.97 -22.83
N SER A 194 -16.10 -0.86 -24.15
CA SER A 194 -16.73 0.15 -24.99
C SER A 194 -18.12 -0.24 -25.51
N ARG A 195 -18.56 -1.50 -25.29
CA ARG A 195 -19.89 -1.96 -25.72
C ARG A 195 -21.01 -1.36 -24.85
N ARG A 196 -22.21 -1.31 -25.44
CA ARG A 196 -23.44 -0.94 -24.72
C ARG A 196 -23.97 -2.07 -23.82
N THR A 197 -23.80 -3.31 -24.24
CA THR A 197 -24.24 -4.52 -23.52
C THR A 197 -23.11 -5.55 -23.52
N LYS A 198 -23.11 -6.45 -22.52
CA LYS A 198 -21.99 -7.38 -22.27
C LYS A 198 -20.65 -6.66 -22.25
N ASN A 199 -20.58 -5.59 -21.45
CA ASN A 199 -19.49 -4.63 -21.42
C ASN A 199 -18.53 -4.84 -20.24
N ASN A 200 -18.63 -5.98 -19.56
CA ASN A 200 -17.70 -6.38 -18.50
C ASN A 200 -16.86 -7.55 -19.04
N PRO A 201 -15.57 -7.35 -19.35
CA PRO A 201 -14.71 -8.44 -19.78
C PRO A 201 -14.36 -9.38 -18.61
N VAL A 202 -14.25 -10.68 -18.89
CA VAL A 202 -13.71 -11.67 -17.96
C VAL A 202 -12.51 -12.34 -18.62
N LEU A 203 -11.32 -12.13 -18.06
CA LEU A 203 -10.09 -12.77 -18.46
C LEU A 203 -10.09 -14.22 -17.94
N ILE A 204 -10.15 -15.16 -18.87
CA ILE A 204 -10.23 -16.60 -18.57
C ILE A 204 -8.92 -17.26 -18.96
N GLY A 205 -8.23 -17.81 -17.98
CA GLY A 205 -6.96 -18.51 -18.19
C GLY A 205 -6.44 -19.10 -16.90
N GLU A 206 -5.46 -19.98 -17.01
CA GLU A 206 -4.85 -20.64 -15.86
C GLU A 206 -4.06 -19.65 -14.98
N PRO A 207 -3.80 -19.96 -13.70
CA PRO A 207 -2.96 -19.14 -12.86
C PRO A 207 -1.56 -18.97 -13.47
N GLY A 208 -1.01 -17.75 -13.41
CA GLY A 208 0.34 -17.46 -13.90
C GLY A 208 0.45 -17.13 -15.40
N VAL A 209 -0.61 -17.22 -16.20
CA VAL A 209 -0.54 -16.86 -17.64
C VAL A 209 -0.43 -15.35 -17.91
N GLY A 210 -0.61 -14.50 -16.89
CA GLY A 210 -0.50 -13.04 -17.03
C GLY A 210 -1.83 -12.30 -17.19
N LYS A 211 -2.93 -12.80 -16.58
CA LYS A 211 -4.23 -12.10 -16.55
C LYS A 211 -4.11 -10.69 -15.95
N THR A 212 -3.43 -10.57 -14.81
CA THR A 212 -3.17 -9.27 -14.15
C THR A 212 -2.32 -8.35 -15.02
N ALA A 213 -1.36 -8.89 -15.77
CA ALA A 213 -0.53 -8.10 -16.69
C ALA A 213 -1.36 -7.45 -17.80
N ILE A 214 -2.42 -8.10 -18.30
CA ILE A 214 -3.34 -7.50 -19.29
C ILE A 214 -4.03 -6.26 -18.69
N VAL A 215 -4.45 -6.34 -17.42
CA VAL A 215 -5.12 -5.24 -16.71
C VAL A 215 -4.16 -4.09 -16.44
N GLU A 216 -2.92 -4.38 -16.05
CA GLU A 216 -1.86 -3.38 -15.91
C GLU A 216 -1.51 -2.71 -17.26
N GLY A 217 -1.53 -3.50 -18.34
CA GLY A 217 -1.34 -3.01 -19.70
C GLY A 217 -2.46 -2.07 -20.14
N LEU A 218 -3.71 -2.41 -19.80
CA LEU A 218 -4.86 -1.52 -19.98
C LEU A 218 -4.68 -0.21 -19.20
N ALA A 219 -4.25 -0.27 -17.92
CA ALA A 219 -4.01 0.92 -17.12
C ALA A 219 -2.99 1.86 -17.78
N ARG A 220 -1.90 1.30 -18.31
CA ARG A 220 -0.88 2.05 -19.07
C ARG A 220 -1.47 2.70 -20.32
N ARG A 221 -2.28 1.98 -21.09
CA ARG A 221 -2.93 2.53 -22.29
C ARG A 221 -3.87 3.68 -21.95
N ILE A 222 -4.68 3.55 -20.89
CA ILE A 222 -5.54 4.64 -20.40
C ILE A 222 -4.72 5.89 -20.07
N VAL A 223 -3.61 5.74 -19.34
CA VAL A 223 -2.73 6.87 -18.98
C VAL A 223 -2.06 7.51 -20.19
N SER A 224 -1.63 6.71 -21.16
CA SER A 224 -1.03 7.20 -22.40
C SER A 224 -2.03 7.83 -23.38
N GLY A 225 -3.33 7.67 -23.13
CA GLY A 225 -4.38 8.11 -24.05
C GLY A 225 -4.59 7.20 -25.27
N ASP A 226 -3.93 6.04 -25.32
CA ASP A 226 -4.09 5.00 -26.36
C ASP A 226 -5.33 4.12 -26.09
N VAL A 227 -6.47 4.78 -25.91
CA VAL A 227 -7.78 4.18 -25.72
C VAL A 227 -8.86 5.05 -26.38
N PRO A 228 -10.03 4.49 -26.74
CA PRO A 228 -11.16 5.27 -27.23
C PRO A 228 -11.60 6.35 -26.22
N GLU A 229 -12.22 7.43 -26.72
CA GLU A 229 -12.74 8.53 -25.89
C GLU A 229 -13.61 8.05 -24.71
N SER A 230 -14.37 6.98 -24.92
CA SER A 230 -15.22 6.37 -23.89
C SER A 230 -14.45 5.88 -22.66
N LEU A 231 -13.16 5.60 -22.78
CA LEU A 231 -12.28 5.11 -21.71
C LEU A 231 -11.20 6.12 -21.31
N LYS A 232 -11.06 7.23 -22.05
CA LYS A 232 -10.17 8.32 -21.64
C LYS A 232 -10.61 8.88 -20.29
N HIS A 233 -9.64 9.26 -19.47
CA HIS A 233 -9.84 9.82 -18.13
C HIS A 233 -10.55 8.90 -17.13
N LYS A 234 -10.76 7.61 -17.44
CA LYS A 234 -11.19 6.63 -16.43
C LYS A 234 -10.03 6.26 -15.52
N THR A 235 -10.36 5.90 -14.29
CA THR A 235 -9.41 5.32 -13.34
C THR A 235 -9.67 3.82 -13.22
N LEU A 236 -8.60 3.02 -13.10
CA LEU A 236 -8.70 1.57 -12.98
C LEU A 236 -8.18 1.14 -11.62
N TYR A 237 -9.07 0.58 -10.80
CA TYR A 237 -8.74 0.08 -9.46
C TYR A 237 -8.73 -1.44 -9.45
N SER A 238 -7.69 -2.04 -8.87
CA SER A 238 -7.68 -3.45 -8.49
C SER A 238 -8.28 -3.60 -7.09
N LEU A 239 -9.25 -4.48 -6.91
CA LEU A 239 -9.77 -4.84 -5.61
C LEU A 239 -8.78 -5.78 -4.90
N ASP A 240 -8.51 -5.53 -3.62
CA ASP A 240 -7.72 -6.43 -2.78
C ASP A 240 -8.65 -7.21 -1.85
N MET A 241 -8.89 -8.48 -2.22
CA MET A 241 -9.71 -9.39 -1.44
C MET A 241 -9.12 -9.67 -0.06
N GLY A 242 -7.78 -9.73 0.05
CA GLY A 242 -7.09 -9.96 1.31
C GLY A 242 -7.37 -8.84 2.31
N SER A 243 -7.30 -7.58 1.85
CA SER A 243 -7.60 -6.40 2.69
C SER A 243 -9.07 -6.33 3.13
N LEU A 244 -10.01 -6.80 2.29
CA LEU A 244 -11.43 -6.85 2.67
C LEU A 244 -11.70 -7.88 3.78
N ILE A 245 -11.04 -9.03 3.70
CA ILE A 245 -11.19 -10.15 4.66
C ILE A 245 -10.39 -9.89 5.94
N ALA A 246 -9.22 -9.25 5.83
CA ALA A 246 -8.32 -9.02 6.95
C ALA A 246 -9.00 -8.23 8.08
N GLY A 247 -8.98 -8.80 9.29
CA GLY A 247 -9.58 -8.16 10.46
C GLY A 247 -11.11 -8.11 10.45
N ALA A 248 -11.79 -8.83 9.55
CA ALA A 248 -13.23 -9.05 9.67
C ALA A 248 -13.46 -10.20 10.67
N LYS A 249 -14.13 -9.92 11.79
CA LYS A 249 -14.50 -10.95 12.78
C LYS A 249 -15.79 -11.68 12.39
N TYR A 250 -16.62 -11.02 11.59
CA TYR A 250 -17.94 -11.48 11.17
C TYR A 250 -18.14 -11.26 9.67
N ARG A 251 -18.91 -12.14 9.00
CA ARG A 251 -19.21 -12.03 7.56
C ARG A 251 -19.84 -10.70 7.16
N GLY A 252 -20.70 -10.14 8.02
CA GLY A 252 -21.37 -8.86 7.77
C GLY A 252 -20.38 -7.70 7.60
N GLU A 253 -19.23 -7.74 8.28
CA GLU A 253 -18.20 -6.69 8.15
C GLU A 253 -17.55 -6.72 6.76
N PHE A 254 -17.32 -7.91 6.19
CA PHE A 254 -16.83 -8.03 4.82
C PHE A 254 -17.83 -7.47 3.81
N GLU A 255 -19.10 -7.83 3.93
CA GLU A 255 -20.16 -7.31 3.06
C GLU A 255 -20.30 -5.80 3.18
N GLU A 256 -20.22 -5.24 4.39
CA GLU A 256 -20.27 -3.80 4.62
C GLU A 256 -19.09 -3.07 3.96
N ARG A 257 -17.87 -3.61 4.08
CA ARG A 257 -16.68 -3.06 3.41
C ARG A 257 -16.79 -3.11 1.90
N LEU A 258 -17.22 -4.25 1.34
CA LEU A 258 -17.41 -4.39 -0.09
C LEU A 258 -18.52 -3.45 -0.60
N LYS A 259 -19.62 -3.33 0.16
CA LYS A 259 -20.70 -2.40 -0.15
C LYS A 259 -20.21 -0.95 -0.13
N ALA A 260 -19.33 -0.56 0.79
CA ALA A 260 -18.71 0.76 0.79
C ALA A 260 -17.90 1.03 -0.49
N VAL A 261 -17.07 0.08 -0.91
CA VAL A 261 -16.30 0.16 -2.17
C VAL A 261 -17.23 0.29 -3.37
N LEU A 262 -18.24 -0.57 -3.47
CA LEU A 262 -19.19 -0.56 -4.58
C LEU A 262 -20.01 0.73 -4.65
N ASN A 263 -20.45 1.25 -3.51
CA ASN A 263 -21.16 2.53 -3.44
C ASN A 263 -20.27 3.69 -3.90
N GLU A 264 -18.98 3.67 -3.59
CA GLU A 264 -18.03 4.69 -4.07
C GLU A 264 -17.88 4.64 -5.60
N ILE A 265 -17.84 3.44 -6.17
CA ILE A 265 -17.80 3.24 -7.63
C ILE A 265 -19.10 3.71 -8.30
N ALA A 266 -20.26 3.38 -7.73
CA ALA A 266 -21.55 3.84 -8.27
C ALA A 266 -21.64 5.37 -8.31
N LYS A 267 -21.19 6.03 -7.24
CA LYS A 267 -21.13 7.51 -7.16
C LYS A 267 -20.15 8.15 -8.14
N SER A 268 -19.28 7.36 -8.79
CA SER A 268 -18.32 7.87 -9.77
C SER A 268 -18.92 8.09 -11.16
N ASP A 269 -20.21 7.78 -11.36
CA ASP A 269 -20.92 7.86 -12.64
C ASP A 269 -20.16 7.16 -13.78
N GLY A 270 -19.60 5.99 -13.47
CA GLY A 270 -18.86 5.16 -14.42
C GLY A 270 -17.46 5.67 -14.77
N ARG A 271 -16.90 6.65 -14.06
CA ARG A 271 -15.49 7.07 -14.23
C ARG A 271 -14.50 6.03 -13.72
N ILE A 272 -14.91 5.19 -12.78
CA ILE A 272 -14.07 4.15 -12.18
C ILE A 272 -14.36 2.80 -12.84
N LEU A 273 -13.29 2.10 -13.24
CA LEU A 273 -13.29 0.70 -13.64
C LEU A 273 -12.76 -0.13 -12.47
N LEU A 274 -13.44 -1.24 -12.16
CA LEU A 274 -13.04 -2.16 -11.10
C LEU A 274 -12.46 -3.44 -11.69
N PHE A 275 -11.24 -3.81 -11.32
CA PHE A 275 -10.67 -5.12 -11.56
C PHE A 275 -10.86 -5.99 -10.32
N ILE A 276 -11.43 -7.19 -10.53
CA ILE A 276 -11.61 -8.22 -9.50
C ILE A 276 -10.87 -9.46 -9.96
N ASP A 277 -9.73 -9.74 -9.32
CA ASP A 277 -9.07 -11.03 -9.49
C ASP A 277 -9.87 -12.12 -8.77
N GLU A 278 -9.81 -13.34 -9.31
CA GLU A 278 -10.59 -14.47 -8.83
C GLU A 278 -12.08 -14.14 -8.62
N ILE A 279 -12.71 -13.49 -9.61
CA ILE A 279 -14.09 -12.95 -9.50
C ILE A 279 -15.13 -13.99 -9.06
N HIS A 280 -14.88 -15.29 -9.31
CA HIS A 280 -15.74 -16.38 -8.85
C HIS A 280 -15.85 -16.44 -7.32
N THR A 281 -14.83 -16.00 -6.57
CA THR A 281 -14.83 -15.94 -5.10
C THR A 281 -15.89 -15.00 -4.55
N VAL A 282 -16.24 -13.95 -5.30
CA VAL A 282 -17.21 -12.93 -4.90
C VAL A 282 -18.63 -13.31 -5.33
N VAL A 283 -18.77 -14.13 -6.38
CA VAL A 283 -20.03 -14.30 -7.11
C VAL A 283 -20.62 -15.71 -7.04
N GLY A 284 -19.80 -16.74 -6.77
CA GLY A 284 -20.20 -18.15 -6.89
C GLY A 284 -20.03 -18.99 -5.62
N ALA A 285 -19.53 -18.40 -4.55
CA ALA A 285 -19.05 -19.14 -3.40
C ALA A 285 -20.20 -19.72 -2.52
N GLY A 286 -21.44 -19.25 -2.68
CA GLY A 286 -22.59 -19.59 -1.84
C GLY A 286 -23.08 -21.05 -1.85
N ALA A 287 -22.51 -21.93 -2.69
CA ALA A 287 -22.88 -23.36 -2.71
C ALA A 287 -22.23 -24.21 -1.59
N SER A 288 -21.37 -23.61 -0.76
CA SER A 288 -20.69 -24.28 0.35
C SER A 288 -21.05 -23.57 1.65
N GLU A 289 -21.53 -24.28 2.67
CA GLU A 289 -21.76 -23.74 4.03
C GLU A 289 -20.45 -23.14 4.55
N GLY A 290 -20.30 -21.82 4.49
CA GLY A 290 -18.96 -21.21 4.60
C GLY A 290 -18.76 -19.99 3.73
N SER A 291 -19.42 -20.01 2.57
CA SER A 291 -19.08 -19.25 1.38
C SER A 291 -19.18 -17.71 1.53
N MET A 292 -18.26 -16.90 1.00
CA MET A 292 -18.42 -15.44 0.92
C MET A 292 -19.18 -15.07 -0.37
N ASP A 293 -20.51 -15.15 -0.37
CA ASP A 293 -21.31 -14.82 -1.56
C ASP A 293 -21.80 -13.36 -1.54
N ALA A 294 -21.12 -12.51 -2.29
CA ALA A 294 -21.51 -11.12 -2.51
C ALA A 294 -22.15 -10.91 -3.91
N GLY A 295 -22.56 -11.98 -4.60
CA GLY A 295 -23.23 -11.91 -5.88
C GLY A 295 -24.50 -11.05 -5.83
N ASN A 296 -25.20 -11.05 -4.69
CA ASN A 296 -26.39 -10.23 -4.46
C ASN A 296 -26.10 -8.72 -4.43
N LEU A 297 -24.88 -8.31 -4.07
CA LEU A 297 -24.47 -6.90 -4.11
C LEU A 297 -24.09 -6.46 -5.53
N LEU A 298 -23.40 -7.34 -6.28
CA LEU A 298 -22.89 -7.03 -7.62
C LEU A 298 -23.98 -7.06 -8.70
N LYS A 299 -24.86 -8.06 -8.69
CA LYS A 299 -25.87 -8.29 -9.75
C LYS A 299 -26.75 -7.06 -10.02
N PRO A 300 -27.32 -6.37 -9.01
CA PRO A 300 -28.16 -5.19 -9.27
C PRO A 300 -27.39 -4.05 -9.92
N MET A 301 -26.15 -3.82 -9.51
CA MET A 301 -25.31 -2.72 -10.03
C MET A 301 -24.85 -2.99 -11.46
N LEU A 302 -24.50 -4.24 -11.77
CA LEU A 302 -24.21 -4.70 -13.13
C LEU A 302 -25.46 -4.62 -14.02
N ALA A 303 -26.65 -4.90 -13.47
CA ALA A 303 -27.91 -4.80 -14.19
C ALA A 303 -28.28 -3.37 -14.56
N ARG A 304 -28.03 -2.41 -13.66
CA ARG A 304 -28.24 -0.96 -13.89
C ARG A 304 -27.13 -0.30 -14.69
N GLY A 305 -25.97 -0.95 -14.83
CA GLY A 305 -24.80 -0.39 -15.52
C GLY A 305 -24.02 0.64 -14.69
N GLU A 306 -24.29 0.70 -13.38
CA GLU A 306 -23.58 1.54 -12.41
C GLU A 306 -22.16 1.02 -12.13
N LEU A 307 -21.96 -0.29 -12.28
CA LEU A 307 -20.67 -0.94 -12.13
C LEU A 307 -20.14 -1.38 -13.50
N ARG A 308 -18.91 -0.95 -13.81
CA ARG A 308 -18.10 -1.53 -14.88
C ARG A 308 -16.92 -2.25 -14.26
N CYS A 309 -16.79 -3.54 -14.55
CA CYS A 309 -15.70 -4.33 -14.01
C CYS A 309 -15.02 -5.22 -15.04
N ILE A 310 -13.79 -5.58 -14.71
CA ILE A 310 -12.96 -6.56 -15.39
C ILE A 310 -12.78 -7.70 -14.39
N GLY A 311 -13.22 -8.90 -14.74
CA GLY A 311 -13.00 -10.09 -13.93
C GLY A 311 -11.80 -10.89 -14.40
N ALA A 312 -11.17 -11.65 -13.51
CA ALA A 312 -10.25 -12.73 -13.89
C ALA A 312 -10.61 -14.03 -13.16
N THR A 313 -10.54 -15.17 -13.86
CA THR A 313 -10.88 -16.50 -13.30
C THR A 313 -10.30 -17.62 -14.17
N THR A 314 -10.37 -18.88 -13.72
CA THR A 314 -10.07 -20.05 -14.56
C THR A 314 -11.28 -20.47 -15.40
N LEU A 315 -11.05 -21.30 -16.43
CA LEU A 315 -12.13 -21.79 -17.29
C LEU A 315 -13.18 -22.60 -16.50
N ASN A 316 -12.71 -23.47 -15.60
CA ASN A 316 -13.57 -24.34 -14.79
C ASN A 316 -14.50 -23.52 -13.87
N GLU A 317 -13.96 -22.47 -13.24
CA GLU A 317 -14.73 -21.58 -12.38
C GLU A 317 -15.71 -20.73 -13.18
N TYR A 318 -15.31 -20.22 -14.34
CA TYR A 318 -16.20 -19.47 -15.22
C TYR A 318 -17.43 -20.30 -15.60
N GLN A 319 -17.20 -21.54 -16.08
CA GLN A 319 -18.27 -22.47 -16.45
C GLN A 319 -19.16 -22.82 -15.25
N LYS A 320 -18.57 -22.97 -14.06
CA LYS A 320 -19.31 -23.37 -12.86
C LYS A 320 -20.15 -22.25 -12.26
N TYR A 321 -19.63 -21.01 -12.24
CA TYR A 321 -20.19 -19.92 -11.43
C TYR A 321 -20.74 -18.74 -12.22
N ILE A 322 -20.23 -18.48 -13.43
CA ILE A 322 -20.63 -17.31 -14.23
C ILE A 322 -21.53 -17.73 -15.39
N GLU A 323 -21.15 -18.76 -16.14
CA GLU A 323 -21.88 -19.21 -17.33
C GLU A 323 -23.25 -19.81 -17.00
N LYS A 324 -23.35 -20.50 -15.85
CA LYS A 324 -24.63 -21.08 -15.38
C LYS A 324 -25.62 -20.02 -14.86
N ASP A 325 -25.17 -18.82 -14.54
CA ASP A 325 -26.02 -17.76 -14.01
C ASP A 325 -26.44 -16.78 -15.13
N ALA A 326 -27.71 -16.88 -15.53
CA ALA A 326 -28.28 -16.08 -16.61
C ALA A 326 -28.28 -14.56 -16.35
N ALA A 327 -28.10 -14.09 -15.11
CA ALA A 327 -27.95 -12.66 -14.83
C ALA A 327 -26.53 -12.18 -15.15
N LEU A 328 -25.52 -12.99 -14.82
CA LEU A 328 -24.10 -12.66 -15.03
C LEU A 328 -23.68 -12.88 -16.48
N GLU A 329 -24.10 -13.98 -17.09
CA GLU A 329 -23.81 -14.33 -18.49
C GLU A 329 -24.27 -13.25 -19.49
N ARG A 330 -25.31 -12.50 -19.12
CA ARG A 330 -25.83 -11.35 -19.91
C ARG A 330 -25.07 -10.05 -19.70
N ARG A 331 -24.11 -10.01 -18.77
CA ARG A 331 -23.33 -8.82 -18.40
C ARG A 331 -21.84 -8.98 -18.66
N PHE A 332 -21.35 -10.21 -18.60
CA PHE A 332 -19.96 -10.53 -18.85
C PHE A 332 -19.71 -11.01 -20.28
N GLN A 333 -18.48 -10.81 -20.75
CA GLN A 333 -17.98 -11.33 -22.02
C GLN A 333 -16.62 -12.00 -21.77
N PRO A 334 -16.46 -13.29 -22.14
CA PRO A 334 -15.20 -14.00 -21.96
C PRO A 334 -14.10 -13.47 -22.90
N VAL A 335 -12.88 -13.44 -22.40
CA VAL A 335 -11.62 -13.18 -23.11
C VAL A 335 -10.65 -14.28 -22.71
N MET A 336 -10.37 -15.20 -23.64
CA MET A 336 -9.44 -16.30 -23.40
C MET A 336 -8.00 -15.75 -23.36
N VAL A 337 -7.26 -16.12 -22.32
CA VAL A 337 -5.86 -15.78 -22.12
C VAL A 337 -5.07 -17.07 -22.10
N GLU A 338 -4.45 -17.35 -23.24
CA GLU A 338 -3.64 -18.55 -23.41
C GLU A 338 -2.24 -18.34 -22.84
N GLN A 339 -1.63 -19.46 -22.45
CA GLN A 339 -0.23 -19.51 -22.08
C GLN A 339 0.63 -19.11 -23.30
N PRO A 340 1.61 -18.20 -23.15
CA PRO A 340 2.53 -17.88 -24.23
C PRO A 340 3.41 -19.08 -24.56
N ASN A 341 3.84 -19.20 -25.81
CA ASN A 341 4.83 -20.21 -26.18
C ASN A 341 6.22 -19.84 -25.62
N VAL A 342 7.19 -20.72 -25.82
CA VAL A 342 8.56 -20.53 -25.32
C VAL A 342 9.21 -19.28 -25.92
N GLU A 343 9.04 -19.01 -27.21
CA GLU A 343 9.63 -17.84 -27.89
C GLU A 343 9.05 -16.51 -27.37
N ASP A 344 7.74 -16.46 -27.19
CA ASP A 344 7.03 -15.32 -26.59
C ASP A 344 7.45 -15.11 -25.15
N THR A 345 7.62 -16.20 -24.38
CA THR A 345 8.13 -16.14 -23.01
C THR A 345 9.54 -15.57 -22.96
N VAL A 346 10.43 -15.97 -23.86
CA VAL A 346 11.78 -15.37 -23.95
C VAL A 346 11.67 -13.88 -24.23
N THR A 347 10.73 -13.45 -25.08
CA THR A 347 10.50 -12.02 -25.38
C THR A 347 9.98 -11.26 -24.16
N ILE A 348 9.07 -11.86 -23.38
CA ILE A 348 8.60 -11.32 -22.09
C ILE A 348 9.78 -11.18 -21.12
N LEU A 349 10.58 -12.22 -20.94
CA LEU A 349 11.75 -12.21 -20.06
C LEU A 349 12.78 -11.14 -20.47
N ARG A 350 13.00 -10.94 -21.78
CA ARG A 350 13.86 -9.87 -22.29
C ARG A 350 13.32 -8.49 -21.95
N GLY A 351 12.01 -8.28 -22.01
CA GLY A 351 11.38 -7.02 -21.61
C GLY A 351 11.46 -6.74 -20.11
N LEU A 352 11.47 -7.79 -19.28
CA LEU A 352 11.59 -7.68 -17.81
C LEU A 352 13.05 -7.62 -17.31
N LYS A 353 14.00 -8.06 -18.15
CA LYS A 353 15.42 -8.21 -17.82
C LYS A 353 16.00 -7.03 -17.05
N ASP A 354 15.85 -5.81 -17.58
CA ASP A 354 16.48 -4.62 -17.00
C ASP A 354 15.96 -4.32 -15.59
N ARG A 355 14.68 -4.62 -15.30
CA ARG A 355 14.10 -4.44 -13.97
C ARG A 355 14.68 -5.43 -12.96
N TYR A 356 14.79 -6.71 -13.34
CA TYR A 356 15.41 -7.73 -12.48
C TYR A 356 16.91 -7.50 -12.27
N GLU A 357 17.63 -7.06 -13.30
CA GLU A 357 19.04 -6.68 -13.16
C GLU A 357 19.23 -5.53 -12.17
N VAL A 358 18.38 -4.50 -12.23
CA VAL A 358 18.44 -3.36 -11.31
C VAL A 358 18.03 -3.78 -9.89
N HIS A 359 16.97 -4.57 -9.74
CA HIS A 359 16.46 -5.02 -8.45
C HIS A 359 17.51 -5.86 -7.69
N HIS A 360 18.11 -6.85 -8.34
CA HIS A 360 19.10 -7.73 -7.73
C HIS A 360 20.54 -7.21 -7.81
N GLY A 361 20.80 -6.20 -8.65
CA GLY A 361 22.14 -5.69 -8.92
C GLY A 361 23.06 -6.69 -9.63
N VAL A 362 22.47 -7.65 -10.37
CA VAL A 362 23.19 -8.65 -11.16
C VAL A 362 22.99 -8.41 -12.66
N ARG A 363 23.78 -9.07 -13.51
CA ARG A 363 23.57 -9.10 -14.96
C ARG A 363 23.06 -10.45 -15.40
N ILE A 364 21.97 -10.43 -16.16
CA ILE A 364 21.30 -11.61 -16.68
C ILE A 364 21.67 -11.75 -18.16
N ARG A 365 22.31 -12.86 -18.50
CA ARG A 365 22.69 -13.15 -19.89
C ARG A 365 21.47 -13.62 -20.68
N ASP A 366 21.42 -13.32 -21.97
CA ASP A 366 20.28 -13.71 -22.82
C ASP A 366 20.09 -15.24 -22.87
N ASN A 367 21.19 -15.99 -22.92
CA ASN A 367 21.14 -17.45 -22.87
C ASN A 367 20.53 -18.00 -21.56
N ALA A 368 20.61 -17.27 -20.45
CA ALA A 368 19.95 -17.65 -19.21
C ALA A 368 18.43 -17.47 -19.30
N LEU A 369 17.94 -16.44 -20.00
CA LEU A 369 16.51 -16.24 -20.25
C LEU A 369 15.94 -17.35 -21.13
N VAL A 370 16.68 -17.71 -22.20
CA VAL A 370 16.30 -18.83 -23.07
C VAL A 370 16.27 -20.14 -22.28
N ALA A 371 17.30 -20.40 -21.45
CA ALA A 371 17.33 -21.59 -20.62
C ALA A 371 16.17 -21.62 -19.61
N ALA A 372 15.85 -20.50 -18.97
CA ALA A 372 14.74 -20.41 -18.02
C ALA A 372 13.40 -20.75 -18.69
N ALA A 373 13.12 -20.18 -19.88
CA ALA A 373 11.90 -20.48 -20.62
C ALA A 373 11.83 -21.96 -21.06
N VAL A 374 12.88 -22.50 -21.68
CA VAL A 374 12.90 -23.88 -22.19
C VAL A 374 12.84 -24.91 -21.06
N LEU A 375 13.63 -24.72 -19.99
CA LEU A 375 13.71 -25.69 -18.89
C LEU A 375 12.45 -25.64 -18.02
N SER A 376 11.89 -24.45 -17.74
CA SER A 376 10.64 -24.37 -16.99
C SER A 376 9.48 -24.99 -17.77
N ASP A 377 9.42 -24.78 -19.09
CA ASP A 377 8.38 -25.38 -19.91
C ASP A 377 8.45 -26.91 -19.91
N ARG A 378 9.68 -27.45 -20.01
CA ARG A 378 9.91 -28.89 -20.09
C ARG A 378 9.76 -29.64 -18.78
N TYR A 379 10.21 -29.06 -17.65
CA TYR A 379 10.38 -29.78 -16.39
C TYR A 379 9.40 -29.37 -15.28
N ILE A 380 8.73 -28.22 -15.41
CA ILE A 380 7.73 -27.75 -14.43
C ILE A 380 6.36 -27.81 -15.11
N SER A 381 5.65 -28.93 -14.95
CA SER A 381 4.39 -29.22 -15.66
C SER A 381 3.14 -28.73 -14.93
N ASP A 382 3.24 -28.45 -13.64
CA ASP A 382 2.15 -28.02 -12.74
C ASP A 382 1.92 -26.51 -12.73
N ARG A 383 2.82 -25.74 -13.38
CA ARG A 383 2.73 -24.29 -13.53
C ARG A 383 2.79 -23.89 -15.01
N PHE A 384 2.28 -22.69 -15.28
CA PHE A 384 2.14 -22.15 -16.64
C PHE A 384 3.15 -21.03 -16.91
N LEU A 385 3.55 -20.88 -18.17
CA LEU A 385 4.29 -19.71 -18.64
C LEU A 385 3.39 -18.46 -18.62
N PRO A 386 3.94 -17.25 -18.46
CA PRO A 386 5.36 -16.95 -18.24
C PRO A 386 5.80 -17.05 -16.76
N ASP A 387 4.87 -17.20 -15.82
CA ASP A 387 5.12 -17.16 -14.36
C ASP A 387 6.29 -18.05 -13.91
N LYS A 388 6.26 -19.34 -14.23
CA LYS A 388 7.33 -20.28 -13.84
C LYS A 388 8.71 -19.91 -14.38
N ALA A 389 8.78 -19.27 -15.56
CA ALA A 389 10.05 -18.87 -16.15
C ALA A 389 10.59 -17.59 -15.50
N ILE A 390 9.69 -16.66 -15.17
CA ILE A 390 10.02 -15.43 -14.43
C ILE A 390 10.55 -15.78 -13.05
N ASP A 391 9.86 -16.69 -12.35
CA ASP A 391 10.24 -17.18 -11.02
C ASP A 391 11.64 -17.81 -11.01
N LEU A 392 11.97 -18.66 -12.00
CA LEU A 392 13.32 -19.23 -12.13
C LEU A 392 14.40 -18.15 -12.33
N VAL A 393 14.12 -17.11 -13.12
CA VAL A 393 15.07 -16.01 -13.33
C VAL A 393 15.26 -15.21 -12.04
N ASP A 394 14.16 -14.95 -11.33
CA ASP A 394 14.17 -14.22 -10.05
C ASP A 394 14.94 -14.97 -8.97
N GLU A 395 14.64 -16.26 -8.79
CA GLU A 395 15.31 -17.14 -7.83
C GLU A 395 16.82 -17.27 -8.12
N ALA A 396 17.18 -17.45 -9.40
CA ALA A 396 18.58 -17.52 -9.80
C ALA A 396 19.32 -16.20 -9.55
N ALA A 397 18.68 -15.06 -9.80
CA ALA A 397 19.24 -13.74 -9.54
C ALA A 397 19.41 -13.47 -8.03
N ALA A 398 18.41 -13.80 -7.23
CA ALA A 398 18.43 -13.66 -5.77
C ALA A 398 19.52 -14.55 -5.13
N LYS A 399 19.66 -15.79 -5.61
CA LYS A 399 20.73 -16.70 -5.18
C LYS A 399 22.11 -16.12 -5.48
N LEU A 400 22.34 -15.67 -6.71
CA LEU A 400 23.61 -15.07 -7.11
C LEU A 400 23.91 -13.80 -6.30
N ARG A 401 22.91 -12.96 -6.04
CA ARG A 401 23.08 -11.76 -5.21
C ARG A 401 23.52 -12.12 -3.79
N THR A 402 22.87 -13.11 -3.19
CA THR A 402 23.24 -13.63 -1.87
C THR A 402 24.67 -14.17 -1.85
N GLU A 403 25.08 -14.93 -2.88
CA GLU A 403 26.46 -15.43 -2.99
C GLU A 403 27.51 -14.31 -3.17
N ILE A 404 27.16 -13.20 -3.82
CA ILE A 404 28.03 -12.03 -3.98
C ILE A 404 28.21 -11.27 -2.66
N GLU A 405 27.13 -11.12 -1.88
CA GLU A 405 27.17 -10.44 -0.57
C GLU A 405 27.77 -11.32 0.53
N SER A 406 27.67 -12.63 0.38
CA SER A 406 28.26 -13.60 1.29
C SER A 406 29.78 -13.62 1.19
N MET A 407 30.46 -13.89 2.30
CA MET A 407 31.88 -14.23 2.26
C MET A 407 32.05 -15.50 1.42
N PRO A 408 33.02 -15.55 0.49
CA PRO A 408 33.28 -16.78 -0.27
C PRO A 408 33.53 -17.94 0.69
N ALA A 409 32.92 -19.11 0.46
CA ALA A 409 33.06 -20.28 1.33
C ALA A 409 34.53 -20.61 1.73
N PRO A 410 35.54 -20.50 0.83
CA PRO A 410 36.94 -20.72 1.21
C PRO A 410 37.47 -19.70 2.23
N LEU A 411 36.96 -18.48 2.23
CA LEU A 411 37.33 -17.43 3.18
C LEU A 411 36.66 -17.66 4.54
N ASP A 412 35.40 -18.11 4.53
CA ASP A 412 34.64 -18.40 5.73
C ASP A 412 35.24 -19.60 6.50
N GLU A 413 35.61 -20.68 5.79
CA GLU A 413 36.34 -21.81 6.37
C GLU A 413 37.69 -21.41 7.00
N LEU A 414 38.44 -20.53 6.33
CA LEU A 414 39.72 -20.02 6.86
C LEU A 414 39.49 -19.24 8.16
N ARG A 415 38.43 -18.42 8.20
CA ARG A 415 38.09 -17.62 9.37
C ARG A 415 37.62 -18.48 10.55
N HIS A 416 36.81 -19.49 10.30
CA HIS A 416 36.41 -20.46 11.32
C HIS A 416 37.61 -21.19 11.93
N LYS A 417 38.57 -21.62 11.10
CA LYS A 417 39.81 -22.26 11.58
C LYS A 417 40.68 -21.30 12.39
N VAL A 418 40.79 -20.04 11.98
CA VAL A 418 41.52 -19.00 12.75
C VAL A 418 40.85 -18.78 14.11
N MET A 419 39.52 -18.70 14.15
CA MET A 419 38.75 -18.53 15.39
C MET A 419 38.91 -19.71 16.35
N GLN A 420 38.90 -20.96 15.85
CA GLN A 420 39.18 -22.14 16.67
C GLN A 420 40.57 -22.08 17.30
N LEU A 421 41.59 -21.73 16.51
CA LEU A 421 42.96 -21.59 17.01
C LEU A 421 43.12 -20.43 18.00
N GLU A 422 42.34 -19.35 17.86
CA GLU A 422 42.30 -18.25 18.84
C GLU A 422 41.74 -18.67 20.19
N ILE A 423 40.69 -19.48 20.18
CA ILE A 423 40.10 -20.03 21.41
C ILE A 423 41.09 -20.99 22.09
N GLU A 424 41.73 -21.88 21.32
CA GLU A 424 42.77 -22.78 21.84
C GLU A 424 44.01 -22.02 22.35
N GLU A 425 44.40 -20.93 21.70
CA GLU A 425 45.50 -20.07 22.16
C GLU A 425 45.16 -19.43 23.52
N GLN A 426 43.94 -18.91 23.67
CA GLN A 426 43.49 -18.27 24.92
C GLN A 426 43.37 -19.26 26.09
N SER A 427 42.95 -20.51 25.84
CA SER A 427 42.90 -21.52 26.90
C SER A 427 44.29 -21.93 27.39
N LEU A 428 45.27 -22.00 26.48
CA LEU A 428 46.65 -22.41 26.79
C LEU A 428 47.54 -21.27 27.30
N THR A 429 47.14 -20.00 27.17
CA THR A 429 47.97 -18.85 27.61
C THR A 429 48.27 -18.80 29.11
N LYS A 430 47.50 -19.49 29.96
CA LYS A 430 47.68 -19.50 31.42
C LYS A 430 48.41 -20.74 31.94
N GLU A 431 48.65 -21.72 31.07
CA GLU A 431 49.30 -22.98 31.43
C GLU A 431 50.83 -22.83 31.44
N THR A 432 51.50 -23.46 32.41
CA THR A 432 52.94 -23.27 32.66
C THR A 432 53.79 -24.49 32.33
N ASP A 433 53.18 -25.64 31.99
CA ASP A 433 53.90 -26.86 31.64
C ASP A 433 54.54 -26.79 30.24
N GLU A 434 55.68 -27.49 30.07
CA GLU A 434 56.46 -27.45 28.82
C GLU A 434 55.66 -27.94 27.61
N ALA A 435 54.78 -28.93 27.78
CA ALA A 435 53.97 -29.48 26.70
C ALA A 435 52.92 -28.47 26.21
N SER A 436 52.26 -27.75 27.11
CA SER A 436 51.34 -26.65 26.78
C SER A 436 52.05 -25.48 26.10
N GLN A 437 53.26 -25.13 26.54
CA GLN A 437 54.06 -24.08 25.88
C GLN A 437 54.48 -24.47 24.46
N GLU A 438 54.87 -25.72 24.23
CA GLU A 438 55.20 -26.22 22.88
C GLU A 438 53.97 -26.23 21.97
N ARG A 439 52.81 -26.65 22.49
CA ARG A 439 51.53 -26.66 21.77
C ARG A 439 51.07 -25.24 21.43
N LEU A 440 51.23 -24.28 22.36
CA LEU A 440 50.92 -22.87 22.15
C LEU A 440 51.75 -22.27 21.00
N ARG A 441 53.05 -22.61 20.90
CA ARG A 441 53.91 -22.17 19.78
C ARG A 441 53.38 -22.70 18.43
N LYS A 442 53.05 -24.00 18.36
CA LYS A 442 52.49 -24.62 17.14
C LYS A 442 51.16 -24.00 16.71
N ILE A 443 50.29 -23.68 17.67
CA ILE A 443 49.00 -23.01 17.42
C ILE A 443 49.22 -21.61 16.86
N LYS A 444 50.14 -20.82 17.45
CA LYS A 444 50.48 -19.47 16.97
C LYS A 444 51.04 -19.49 15.55
N ASP A 445 51.97 -20.38 15.24
CA ASP A 445 52.55 -20.50 13.90
C ASP A 445 51.48 -20.85 12.85
N LYS A 446 50.59 -21.80 13.18
CA LYS A 446 49.50 -22.23 12.29
C LYS A 446 48.44 -21.14 12.11
N LYS A 447 48.13 -20.39 13.17
CA LYS A 447 47.23 -19.23 13.13
C LYS A 447 47.79 -18.14 12.22
N ASP A 448 49.07 -17.79 12.37
CA ASP A 448 49.74 -16.79 11.52
C ASP A 448 49.77 -17.19 10.05
N GLU A 449 49.99 -18.47 9.75
CA GLU A 449 49.93 -19.01 8.40
C GLU A 449 48.53 -18.85 7.79
N LEU A 450 47.48 -19.21 8.54
CA LEU A 450 46.09 -19.11 8.09
C LEU A 450 45.64 -17.65 7.95
N GLN A 451 46.06 -16.75 8.85
CA GLN A 451 45.78 -15.31 8.72
C GLN A 451 46.47 -14.68 7.51
N LYS A 452 47.70 -15.10 7.17
CA LYS A 452 48.38 -14.68 5.93
C LYS A 452 47.64 -15.19 4.69
N LYS A 453 47.16 -16.45 4.71
CA LYS A 453 46.31 -17.03 3.64
C LYS A 453 44.99 -16.26 3.50
N GLU A 454 44.32 -15.95 4.60
CA GLU A 454 43.08 -15.16 4.63
C GLU A 454 43.28 -13.76 4.03
N LYS A 455 44.32 -13.03 4.46
CA LYS A 455 44.67 -11.71 3.92
C LYS A 455 44.97 -11.76 2.42
N ARG A 456 45.68 -12.79 1.95
CA ARG A 456 45.96 -13.02 0.53
C ARG A 456 44.67 -13.32 -0.25
N TYR A 457 43.78 -14.12 0.30
CA TYR A 457 42.48 -14.42 -0.28
C TYR A 457 41.57 -13.18 -0.36
N LYS A 458 41.49 -12.36 0.69
CA LYS A 458 40.75 -11.08 0.63
C LYS A 458 41.30 -10.17 -0.45
N LYS A 459 42.63 -10.02 -0.54
CA LYS A 459 43.28 -9.15 -1.54
C LYS A 459 43.08 -9.64 -2.98
N ASN A 460 43.06 -10.96 -3.19
CA ASN A 460 42.80 -11.59 -4.49
C ASN A 460 41.31 -11.63 -4.84
N GLY A 461 40.43 -11.86 -3.85
CA GLY A 461 38.98 -11.85 -3.98
C GLY A 461 38.45 -10.47 -4.35
N ILE A 462 38.99 -9.39 -3.78
CA ILE A 462 38.65 -8.01 -4.18
C ILE A 462 39.11 -7.70 -5.62
N ARG A 463 40.15 -8.38 -6.13
CA ARG A 463 40.65 -8.22 -7.51
C ARG A 463 39.95 -9.12 -8.53
N LYS A 464 39.54 -10.34 -8.17
CA LYS A 464 38.89 -11.32 -9.05
C LYS A 464 37.35 -11.31 -8.96
N ASN A 465 36.77 -11.00 -7.79
CA ASN A 465 35.34 -10.77 -7.58
C ASN A 465 34.95 -9.30 -7.78
N LYS A 466 35.50 -8.65 -8.81
CA LYS A 466 34.65 -7.78 -9.63
C LYS A 466 34.03 -8.71 -10.68
N PRO A 467 33.01 -9.52 -10.35
CA PRO A 467 32.40 -10.33 -11.39
C PRO A 467 31.89 -9.37 -12.47
N SER A 468 32.08 -9.73 -13.73
CA SER A 468 31.44 -9.08 -14.88
C SER A 468 29.91 -8.98 -14.74
N CYS A 469 29.37 -9.67 -13.73
CA CYS A 469 27.97 -9.82 -13.39
C CYS A 469 27.44 -8.76 -12.42
N VAL A 470 28.27 -7.94 -11.76
CA VAL A 470 27.75 -6.86 -10.90
C VAL A 470 27.35 -5.67 -11.77
N HIS A 471 26.06 -5.31 -11.74
CA HIS A 471 25.56 -4.16 -12.47
C HIS A 471 26.14 -2.88 -11.84
N LYS A 472 27.07 -2.21 -12.52
CA LYS A 472 27.57 -0.90 -12.08
C LYS A 472 26.47 0.15 -12.32
N PRO A 473 26.03 0.91 -11.31
CA PRO A 473 25.10 2.01 -11.55
C PRO A 473 25.75 3.00 -12.53
N LEU A 474 25.01 3.35 -13.59
CA LEU A 474 25.40 4.41 -14.51
C LEU A 474 25.66 5.67 -13.67
N ARG A 475 26.92 6.13 -13.64
CA ARG A 475 27.23 7.46 -13.12
C ARG A 475 26.34 8.43 -13.87
N LYS A 476 25.47 9.14 -13.15
CA LYS A 476 24.74 10.31 -13.68
C LYS A 476 25.79 11.20 -14.36
N LYS A 477 25.81 11.20 -15.69
CA LYS A 477 26.46 12.29 -16.43
C LYS A 477 25.66 13.51 -16.04
N SER A 478 26.26 14.35 -15.21
CA SER A 478 25.88 15.75 -15.09
C SER A 478 25.89 16.30 -16.51
N ILE A 479 24.69 16.48 -17.06
CA ILE A 479 24.48 17.35 -18.21
C ILE A 479 24.60 18.75 -17.61
N ARG A 480 25.68 19.44 -17.97
CA ARG A 480 25.78 20.89 -17.84
C ARG A 480 25.07 21.54 -19.01
#